data_AF-A0AAN9PCL6-F1
#
_entry.id   AF-A0AAN9PCL6-F1
#
_cell.length_a   1.000
_cell.length_b   1.000
_cell.length_c   1.000
_cell.angle_alpha   90.00
_cell.angle_beta   90.00
_cell.angle_gamma   90.00
#
_symmetry.space_group_name_H-M   'P 1'
#
loop_
_entity.id
_entity.type
_entity.pdbx_description
1 polymer ?
#
loop_
_entity_poly.entity_id
_entity_poly.type
_entity_poly.pdbx_seq_one_letter_code
_entity_poly.pdbx_strand_id
1 'polypeptide(L)'
;MHLAYEARIAGPVHYRWMYPIERFLLKLKSYLRNRSRPEASIAEGYLADECLTFCSRYLKDDVQTKFNRPMRNLDGLIGDGVMTSLEPLVWEQEHRYVLFNSDIIEPYIKKHEELIDNHAYGGLMGKWNKTKDQCLSFHEWFY
;
A
#
# COMPACT_ATOMS: atom_id res chain seq x y z
N MET A 1 7.21 33.02 -22.73
CA MET A 1 7.51 31.89 -21.82
C MET A 1 7.20 30.59 -22.56
N HIS A 2 8.20 29.94 -23.18
CA HIS A 2 8.02 28.74 -24.00
C HIS A 2 8.38 27.47 -23.21
N LEU A 3 7.53 27.11 -22.25
CA LEU A 3 7.73 25.93 -21.39
C LEU A 3 7.90 24.63 -22.20
N ALA A 4 7.21 24.50 -23.33
CA ALA A 4 7.28 23.35 -24.22
C ALA A 4 8.64 23.19 -24.93
N TYR A 5 9.29 24.31 -25.29
CA TYR A 5 10.60 24.29 -25.94
C TYR A 5 11.71 23.91 -24.95
N GLU A 6 11.63 24.45 -23.72
CA GLU A 6 12.55 24.10 -22.63
C GLU A 6 12.41 22.65 -22.19
N ALA A 7 11.18 22.13 -22.08
CA ALA A 7 10.94 20.71 -21.76
C ALA A 7 11.47 19.77 -22.86
N ARG A 8 11.35 20.16 -24.13
CA ARG A 8 11.87 19.39 -25.27
C ARG A 8 13.40 19.29 -25.26
N ILE A 9 14.09 20.37 -24.90
CA ILE A 9 15.56 20.40 -24.85
C ILE A 9 16.09 19.71 -23.60
N ALA A 10 15.44 19.96 -22.47
CA ALA A 10 16.00 19.57 -21.17
C ALA A 10 15.50 18.22 -20.65
N GLY A 11 14.57 17.58 -21.36
CA GLY A 11 13.99 16.31 -20.96
C GLY A 11 13.04 16.42 -19.76
N PRO A 12 12.62 15.27 -19.19
CA PRO A 12 11.65 15.25 -18.12
C PRO A 12 12.10 16.04 -16.89
N VAL A 13 11.24 16.94 -16.43
CA VAL A 13 11.49 17.90 -15.34
C VAL A 13 11.99 17.22 -14.06
N HIS A 14 11.58 15.98 -13.79
CA HIS A 14 11.96 15.23 -12.59
C HIS A 14 13.47 14.98 -12.48
N TYR A 15 14.22 14.89 -13.59
CA TYR A 15 15.68 14.73 -13.55
C TYR A 15 16.45 16.04 -13.29
N ARG A 16 15.78 17.20 -13.39
CA ARG A 16 16.38 18.52 -13.16
C ARG A 16 16.11 19.05 -11.76
N TRP A 17 15.23 18.40 -11.01
CA TRP A 17 14.93 18.78 -9.64
C TRP A 17 16.04 18.27 -8.73
N MET A 18 16.73 19.19 -8.05
CA MET A 18 17.71 18.86 -7.02
C MET A 18 17.05 18.33 -5.74
N TYR A 19 15.75 18.57 -5.58
CA TYR A 19 14.99 18.23 -4.38
C TYR A 19 15.17 16.78 -3.89
N PRO A 20 15.16 15.72 -4.74
CA PRO A 20 15.42 14.35 -4.27
C PRO A 20 16.85 14.16 -3.74
N ILE A 21 17.84 14.80 -4.36
CA ILE A 21 19.24 14.74 -3.95
C ILE A 21 19.43 15.46 -2.63
N GLU A 22 18.92 16.69 -2.51
CA GLU A 22 19.00 17.50 -1.30
C GLU A 22 18.33 16.79 -0.11
N ARG A 23 17.17 16.15 -0.34
CA ARG A 23 16.45 15.43 0.70
C ARG A 23 17.17 14.13 1.11
N PHE A 24 17.83 13.44 0.18
CA PHE A 24 18.69 12.30 0.51
C PHE A 24 19.89 12.74 1.36
N LEU A 25 20.57 13.82 0.96
CA LEU A 25 21.70 14.38 1.71
C LEU A 25 21.28 14.86 3.10
N LEU A 26 20.08 15.43 3.24
CA LEU A 26 19.53 15.80 4.55
C LEU A 26 19.36 14.58 5.46
N LYS A 27 18.87 13.46 4.93
CA LYS A 27 18.78 12.19 5.68
C LYS A 27 20.16 11.67 6.08
N LEU A 28 21.15 11.69 5.19
CA LEU A 28 22.51 11.29 5.56
C LEU A 28 23.13 12.21 6.62
N LYS A 29 22.85 13.51 6.53
CA LYS A 29 23.31 14.50 7.51
C LYS A 29 22.75 14.23 8.91
N SER A 30 21.54 13.68 9.05
CA SER A 30 20.99 13.35 10.37
C SER A 30 21.71 12.16 11.03
N TYR A 31 22.36 11.29 10.26
CA TYR A 31 23.17 10.17 10.79
C TYR A 31 24.59 10.59 11.23
N LEU A 32 25.05 11.78 10.86
CA LEU A 32 26.40 12.28 11.19
C LEU A 32 26.53 12.75 12.64
N ARG A 33 26.58 11.80 13.58
CA ARG A 33 26.86 12.02 15.02
C ARG A 33 28.36 12.24 15.28
N ASN A 34 29.25 11.61 14.51
CA ASN A 34 30.70 11.77 14.64
C ASN A 34 31.34 12.36 13.37
N ARG A 35 31.73 13.64 13.43
CA ARG A 35 32.35 14.35 12.29
C ARG A 35 33.77 13.90 11.97
N SER A 36 34.47 13.26 12.92
CA SER A 36 35.83 12.75 12.70
C SER A 36 35.84 11.45 11.89
N ARG A 37 34.69 10.75 11.79
CA ARG A 37 34.51 9.51 11.02
C ARG A 37 33.11 9.49 10.38
N PRO A 38 32.88 10.31 9.34
CA PRO A 38 31.54 10.53 8.79
C PRO A 38 30.93 9.27 8.18
N GLU A 39 31.71 8.47 7.45
CA GLU A 39 31.26 7.23 6.82
C GLU A 39 30.80 6.20 7.86
N ALA A 40 31.61 5.97 8.90
CA ALA A 40 31.27 5.07 9.99
C ALA A 40 30.01 5.53 10.75
N SER A 41 29.89 6.84 11.00
CA SER A 41 28.73 7.42 11.66
C SER A 41 27.44 7.24 10.83
N ILE A 42 27.53 7.37 9.50
CA ILE A 42 26.39 7.13 8.61
C ILE A 42 26.01 5.65 8.63
N ALA A 43 26.97 4.75 8.50
CA ALA A 43 26.72 3.30 8.52
C ALA A 43 26.05 2.85 9.82
N GLU A 44 26.52 3.35 10.97
CA GLU A 44 25.94 3.07 12.28
C GLU A 44 24.50 3.62 12.40
N GLY A 45 24.29 4.87 11.98
CA GLY A 45 22.96 5.49 12.01
C GLY A 45 21.96 4.78 11.09
N TYR A 46 22.42 4.34 9.93
CA TYR A 46 21.60 3.56 8.98
C TYR A 46 21.23 2.18 9.55
N LEU A 47 22.21 1.45 10.09
CA LEU A 47 21.97 0.15 10.73
C LEU A 47 20.97 0.27 11.89
N ALA A 48 21.09 1.32 12.71
CA ALA A 48 20.14 1.57 13.79
C ALA A 48 18.71 1.86 13.27
N ASP A 49 18.56 2.68 12.21
CA ASP A 49 17.25 2.98 11.59
C ASP A 49 16.62 1.71 10.99
N GLU A 50 17.39 0.84 10.33
CA GLU A 50 16.91 -0.44 9.81
C GLU A 50 16.50 -1.41 10.93
N CYS A 51 17.32 -1.58 11.96
CA CYS A 51 17.01 -2.43 13.10
C CYS A 51 15.73 -1.97 13.81
N LEU A 52 15.58 -0.66 14.05
CA LEU A 52 14.37 -0.10 14.67
C LEU A 52 13.14 -0.26 13.77
N THR A 53 13.31 -0.09 12.46
CA THR A 53 12.25 -0.33 11.46
C THR A 53 11.81 -1.80 11.47
N PHE A 54 12.75 -2.73 11.51
CA PHE A 54 12.45 -4.15 11.62
C PHE A 54 11.72 -4.48 12.92
N CYS A 55 12.27 -4.05 14.06
CA CYS A 55 11.67 -4.27 15.38
C CYS A 55 10.27 -3.69 15.49
N SER A 56 10.00 -2.52 14.87
CA SER A 56 8.67 -1.90 14.91
C SER A 56 7.54 -2.76 14.35
N ARG A 57 7.84 -3.73 13.47
CA ARG A 57 6.84 -4.67 12.94
C ARG A 57 6.34 -5.68 13.97
N TYR A 58 7.11 -5.86 15.05
CA TYR A 58 6.82 -6.82 16.12
C TYR A 58 6.45 -6.14 17.44
N LEU A 59 6.54 -4.81 17.50
CA LEU A 59 6.09 -4.03 18.65
C LEU A 59 4.57 -3.83 18.56
N LYS A 60 3.90 -3.86 19.70
CA LYS A 60 2.47 -3.57 19.81
C LYS A 60 2.20 -2.08 19.51
N ASP A 61 0.97 -1.77 19.10
CA ASP A 61 0.55 -0.42 18.68
C ASP A 61 0.58 0.62 19.80
N ASP A 62 0.71 0.21 21.06
CA ASP A 62 0.93 1.07 22.21
C ASP A 62 2.35 1.68 22.24
N VAL A 63 3.30 1.08 21.51
CA VAL A 63 4.68 1.58 21.40
C VAL A 63 4.81 2.60 20.28
N GLN A 64 5.33 3.78 20.62
CA GLN A 64 5.53 4.87 19.67
C GLN A 64 6.70 4.61 18.72
N THR A 65 6.39 4.09 17.53
CA THR A 65 7.36 3.86 16.44
C THR A 65 7.36 5.01 15.43
N LYS A 66 8.32 5.01 14.49
CA LYS A 66 8.37 5.99 13.40
C LYS A 66 7.09 6.00 12.55
N PHE A 67 6.39 4.87 12.49
CA PHE A 67 5.19 4.65 11.68
C PHE A 67 3.89 5.05 12.37
N ASN A 68 3.83 4.99 13.71
CA ASN A 68 2.63 5.31 14.49
C ASN A 68 2.61 6.77 15.01
N ARG A 69 3.69 7.54 14.80
CA ARG A 69 3.75 8.94 15.26
C ARG A 69 2.85 9.83 14.38
N PRO A 70 2.02 10.70 14.97
CA PRO A 70 1.22 11.64 14.20
C PRO A 70 2.13 12.55 13.37
N MET A 71 1.81 12.70 12.08
CA MET A 71 2.55 13.53 11.13
C MET A 71 2.78 14.93 11.71
N ARG A 72 4.05 15.29 11.92
CA ARG A 72 4.48 16.68 12.12
C ARG A 72 5.20 17.11 10.86
N ASN A 73 4.86 18.30 10.37
CA ASN A 73 5.36 18.84 9.10
C ASN A 73 6.90 18.66 8.97
N LEU A 74 7.35 18.16 7.81
CA LEU A 74 8.73 17.91 7.32
C LEU A 74 9.40 16.52 7.45
N ASP A 75 8.78 15.48 8.01
CA ASP A 75 9.48 14.18 8.23
C ASP A 75 9.00 12.98 7.37
N GLY A 76 8.24 13.19 6.29
CA GLY A 76 7.66 12.08 5.52
C GLY A 76 8.58 11.51 4.43
N LEU A 77 8.89 10.20 4.47
CA LEU A 77 9.33 9.45 3.29
C LEU A 77 8.25 9.56 2.20
N ILE A 78 8.60 9.97 0.96
CA ILE A 78 7.68 9.82 -0.17
C ILE A 78 7.63 8.34 -0.50
N GLY A 79 6.45 7.75 -0.38
CA GLY A 79 6.21 6.32 -0.56
C GLY A 79 5.76 5.58 0.71
N ASP A 80 5.52 6.28 1.82
CA ASP A 80 4.86 5.67 2.98
C ASP A 80 3.37 5.54 2.64
N GLY A 81 3.02 4.43 1.99
CA GLY A 81 1.63 3.98 1.95
C GLY A 81 1.20 3.91 3.41
N VAL A 82 0.28 4.80 3.79
CA VAL A 82 -0.34 4.72 5.11
C VAL A 82 -0.85 3.28 5.21
N MET A 83 -0.30 2.49 6.13
CA MET A 83 -0.87 1.19 6.45
C MET A 83 -2.17 1.47 7.22
N THR A 84 -3.17 1.93 6.48
CA THR A 84 -4.52 2.01 6.99
C THR A 84 -4.95 0.58 7.19
N SER A 85 -5.07 0.16 8.45
CA SER A 85 -5.93 -0.97 8.77
C SER A 85 -7.34 -0.55 8.33
N LEU A 86 -7.73 -0.95 7.13
CA LEU A 86 -9.07 -0.75 6.65
C LEU A 86 -9.99 -1.48 7.62
N GLU A 87 -10.99 -0.77 8.14
CA GLU A 87 -12.03 -1.38 8.93
C GLU A 87 -12.55 -2.60 8.16
N PRO A 88 -12.80 -3.75 8.80
CA PRO A 88 -13.09 -5.02 8.09
C PRO A 88 -14.17 -4.89 7.01
N LEU A 89 -15.15 -4.00 7.23
CA LEU A 89 -16.21 -3.68 6.29
C LEU A 89 -15.70 -2.99 5.01
N VAL A 90 -14.75 -2.06 5.13
CA VAL A 90 -14.19 -1.33 3.98
C VAL A 90 -13.29 -2.26 3.17
N TRP A 91 -12.53 -3.13 3.84
CA TRP A 91 -11.72 -4.16 3.18
C TRP A 91 -12.60 -5.10 2.32
N GLU A 92 -13.71 -5.57 2.88
CA GLU A 92 -14.67 -6.43 2.19
C GLU A 92 -15.35 -5.71 1.01
N GLN A 93 -15.64 -4.40 1.15
CA GLN A 93 -16.19 -3.58 0.07
C GLN A 93 -15.19 -3.39 -1.08
N GLU A 94 -13.95 -3.02 -0.78
CA GLU A 94 -12.88 -2.85 -1.77
C GLU A 94 -12.57 -4.18 -2.48
N HIS A 95 -12.46 -5.28 -1.72
CA HIS A 95 -12.26 -6.61 -2.30
C HIS A 95 -13.37 -6.98 -3.27
N ARG A 96 -14.64 -6.82 -2.89
CA ARG A 96 -15.77 -7.06 -3.79
C ARG A 96 -15.69 -6.16 -5.02
N TYR A 97 -15.39 -4.88 -4.85
CA TYR A 97 -15.30 -3.95 -5.97
C TYR A 97 -14.24 -4.37 -6.99
N VAL A 98 -13.04 -4.71 -6.53
CA VAL A 98 -11.96 -5.19 -7.42
C VAL A 98 -12.35 -6.49 -8.12
N LEU A 99 -12.98 -7.42 -7.38
CA LEU A 99 -13.38 -8.71 -7.95
C LEU A 99 -14.44 -8.56 -9.06
N PHE A 100 -15.45 -7.71 -8.86
CA PHE A 100 -16.54 -7.53 -9.83
C PHE A 100 -16.22 -6.59 -11.00
N ASN A 101 -15.15 -5.79 -10.90
CA ASN A 101 -14.71 -4.90 -11.99
C ASN A 101 -13.51 -5.45 -12.80
N SER A 102 -13.03 -6.66 -12.49
CA SER A 102 -11.97 -7.31 -13.26
C SER A 102 -12.52 -8.33 -14.25
N ASP A 103 -12.03 -8.26 -15.48
CA ASP A 103 -12.28 -9.16 -16.60
C ASP A 103 -11.75 -10.59 -16.36
N ILE A 104 -10.70 -10.74 -15.55
CA ILE A 104 -10.08 -12.05 -15.23
C ILE A 104 -11.05 -12.97 -14.45
N ILE A 105 -12.07 -12.39 -13.81
CA ILE A 105 -12.90 -13.07 -12.82
C ILE A 105 -14.17 -13.69 -13.41
N GLU A 106 -14.56 -13.29 -14.62
CA GLU A 106 -15.68 -13.86 -15.38
C GLU A 106 -15.77 -15.42 -15.36
N PRO A 107 -14.68 -16.18 -15.62
CA PRO A 107 -14.76 -17.65 -15.58
C PRO A 107 -15.04 -18.21 -14.18
N TYR A 108 -14.61 -17.51 -13.13
CA TYR A 108 -14.80 -17.93 -11.74
C TYR A 108 -16.23 -17.65 -11.26
N ILE A 109 -16.82 -16.53 -11.71
CA ILE A 109 -18.23 -16.20 -11.45
C ILE A 109 -19.13 -17.34 -11.94
N LYS A 110 -18.92 -17.78 -13.19
CA LYS A 110 -19.69 -18.87 -13.78
C LYS A 110 -19.52 -20.20 -13.04
N LYS A 111 -18.29 -20.51 -12.62
CA LYS A 111 -18.00 -21.74 -11.86
C LYS A 111 -18.67 -21.74 -10.48
N HIS A 112 -18.76 -20.58 -9.83
CA HIS A 112 -19.44 -20.44 -8.55
C HIS A 112 -20.97 -20.50 -8.69
N GLU A 113 -21.55 -19.93 -9.76
CA GLU A 113 -22.97 -20.11 -10.11
C GLU A 113 -23.33 -21.60 -10.25
N GLU A 114 -22.52 -22.34 -11.01
CA GLU A 114 -22.72 -23.78 -11.20
C GLU A 114 -22.68 -24.55 -9.87
N LEU A 115 -21.85 -24.14 -8.92
CA LEU A 115 -21.81 -24.77 -7.59
C LEU A 115 -23.00 -24.41 -6.72
N ILE A 116 -23.45 -23.16 -6.72
CA ILE A 116 -24.69 -22.77 -6.01
C ILE A 116 -25.88 -23.57 -6.57
N ASP A 117 -25.95 -23.73 -7.89
CA ASP A 117 -26.99 -24.52 -8.54
C ASP A 117 -26.91 -26.01 -8.17
N ASN A 118 -25.70 -26.55 -8.00
CA ASN A 118 -25.48 -27.94 -7.57
C ASN A 118 -25.73 -28.16 -6.07
N HIS A 119 -25.46 -27.17 -5.22
CA HIS A 119 -25.61 -27.25 -3.76
C HIS A 119 -27.04 -26.95 -3.28
N ALA A 120 -27.86 -26.30 -4.12
CA ALA A 120 -29.28 -26.10 -3.88
C ALA A 120 -30.05 -27.42 -4.04
N TYR A 121 -29.93 -28.30 -3.05
CA TYR A 121 -30.73 -29.52 -2.93
C TYR A 121 -32.24 -29.17 -2.87
N GLY A 122 -32.92 -29.19 -4.02
CA GLY A 122 -34.33 -29.55 -4.12
C GLY A 122 -35.38 -28.50 -3.70
N GLY A 123 -35.15 -27.20 -3.88
CA GLY A 123 -36.19 -26.19 -3.64
C GLY A 123 -36.08 -24.97 -4.53
N LEU A 124 -37.21 -24.43 -4.96
CA LEU A 124 -37.38 -23.19 -5.73
C LEU A 124 -36.78 -21.98 -4.96
N MET A 125 -35.46 -21.89 -4.91
CA MET A 125 -34.80 -20.65 -4.52
C MET A 125 -35.02 -19.66 -5.65
N GLY A 126 -35.83 -18.64 -5.39
CA GLY A 126 -36.15 -17.62 -6.37
C GLY A 126 -34.87 -17.04 -6.98
N LYS A 127 -34.90 -16.73 -8.28
CA LYS A 127 -33.74 -16.18 -9.02
C LYS A 127 -33.01 -15.07 -8.26
N TRP A 128 -33.76 -14.22 -7.57
CA TRP A 128 -33.27 -13.15 -6.70
C TRP A 128 -32.41 -13.64 -5.52
N ASN A 129 -32.82 -14.72 -4.86
CA ASN A 129 -32.09 -15.27 -3.72
C ASN A 129 -30.78 -15.94 -4.19
N LYS A 130 -30.79 -16.58 -5.37
CA LYS A 130 -29.58 -17.16 -5.97
C LYS A 130 -28.55 -16.09 -6.31
N THR A 131 -28.98 -15.04 -7.00
CA THR A 131 -28.10 -13.91 -7.34
C THR A 131 -27.58 -13.21 -6.09
N LYS A 132 -28.41 -13.10 -5.04
CA LYS A 132 -28.00 -12.53 -3.77
C LYS A 132 -26.93 -13.38 -3.07
N ASP A 133 -27.12 -14.69 -2.98
CA ASP A 133 -26.14 -15.60 -2.38
C ASP A 133 -24.83 -15.59 -3.15
N GLN A 134 -24.90 -15.61 -4.48
CA GLN A 134 -23.73 -15.49 -5.33
C GLN A 134 -22.95 -14.21 -5.05
N CYS A 135 -23.60 -13.04 -5.01
CA CYS A 135 -22.92 -11.77 -4.75
C CYS A 135 -22.31 -11.69 -3.33
N LEU A 136 -22.91 -12.40 -2.37
CA LEU A 136 -22.48 -12.37 -0.97
C LEU A 136 -21.41 -13.42 -0.65
N SER A 137 -21.45 -14.63 -1.22
CA SER A 137 -20.48 -15.69 -0.89
C SER A 137 -19.31 -15.80 -1.88
N PHE A 138 -19.41 -15.21 -3.08
CA PHE A 138 -18.36 -15.35 -4.09
C PHE A 138 -17.00 -14.81 -3.65
N HIS A 139 -16.99 -13.71 -2.88
CA HIS A 139 -15.75 -13.11 -2.40
C HIS A 139 -15.01 -14.00 -1.39
N GLU A 140 -15.70 -14.93 -0.71
CA GLU A 140 -15.11 -15.87 0.26
C GLU A 140 -14.20 -16.91 -0.42
N TRP A 141 -14.32 -17.15 -1.73
CA TRP A 141 -13.47 -18.07 -2.47
C TRP A 141 -12.01 -17.64 -2.63
N PHE A 142 -11.73 -16.37 -2.35
CA PHE A 142 -10.43 -15.76 -2.58
C PHE A 142 -9.71 -15.37 -1.26
N TYR A 143 -10.20 -15.89 -0.13
CA TYR A 143 -9.56 -15.87 1.19
C TYR A 143 -9.03 -17.25 1.56
#